data_AF-A0A8C0WL06-F1
#
_entry.id   AF-A0A8C0WL06-F1
#
_cell.length_a   1.000
_cell.length_b   1.000
_cell.length_c   1.000
_cell.angle_alpha   90.00
_cell.angle_beta   90.00
_cell.angle_gamma   90.00
#
_symmetry.space_group_name_H-M   'P 1'
#
loop_
_entity.id
_entity.type
_entity.pdbx_description
1 polymer ?
#
loop_
_entity_poly.entity_id
_entity_poly.type
_entity_poly.pdbx_seq_one_letter_code
_entity_poly.pdbx_strand_id
1 'polypeptide(L)'
;LGLVFLLLLYLLQGSNSTFVKLNDNGYEDVIIAIDPSVPEDENITEQLKEIVTTASTYLFEATQKRFFFKNVSILIPESWEDSLQYKRPTYESYTHADVRVAPPTISGRDEPYTKQFTECGEKAEYIHFTPDFVLGKKLNEYGPPGRLLVHEWAHLRWGVFDEYNEDQPFYSAKSKKIEATRCSTGISGLNRVYTCQGDSCVFRACRTNSTTKLYEKDCQFFPDEVQTEKASIMFMQSIDSVVEFCNEKNHNQEAPSLQNIKCDYRSTWEVISNSEDFKNSTPMETSPPPPVFSLLRPRERIVCLVLDKSGSMSVSTWDHFFLDIATGVTGY
;
A
#
# COMPACT_ATOMS: atom_id res chain seq x y z
N LEU A 1 -23.19 28.82 -19.96
CA LEU A 1 -23.18 28.34 -18.55
C LEU A 1 -23.05 26.82 -18.42
N GLY A 2 -23.71 26.00 -19.25
CA GLY A 2 -23.67 24.53 -19.13
C GLY A 2 -22.28 23.87 -19.29
N LEU A 3 -21.41 24.41 -20.16
CA LEU A 3 -20.05 23.86 -20.35
C LEU A 3 -19.13 24.10 -19.14
N VAL A 4 -19.29 25.25 -18.46
CA VAL A 4 -18.53 25.59 -17.25
C VAL A 4 -19.00 24.71 -16.08
N PHE A 5 -20.31 24.42 -16.02
CA PHE A 5 -20.88 23.52 -15.02
C PHE A 5 -20.46 22.05 -15.23
N LEU A 6 -20.33 21.60 -16.49
CA LEU A 6 -19.78 20.28 -16.84
C LEU A 6 -18.27 20.16 -16.51
N LEU A 7 -17.49 21.22 -16.71
CA LEU A 7 -16.08 21.28 -16.29
C LEU A 7 -15.92 21.29 -14.76
N LEU A 8 -16.80 22.00 -14.04
CA LEU A 8 -16.86 21.98 -12.57
C LEU A 8 -17.31 20.62 -12.03
N LEU A 9 -18.25 19.93 -12.69
CA LEU A 9 -18.66 18.56 -12.35
C LEU A 9 -17.57 17.52 -12.65
N TYR A 10 -16.74 17.73 -13.67
CA TYR A 10 -15.55 16.92 -13.93
C TYR A 10 -14.45 17.15 -12.89
N LEU A 11 -14.30 18.38 -12.40
CA LEU A 11 -13.42 18.72 -11.27
C LEU A 11 -13.98 18.26 -9.90
N LEU A 12 -15.28 17.97 -9.82
CA LEU A 12 -15.99 17.43 -8.65
C LEU A 12 -16.18 15.90 -8.73
N GLN A 13 -15.58 15.21 -9.71
CA GLN A 13 -15.24 13.80 -9.48
C GLN A 13 -14.28 13.81 -8.31
N GLY A 14 -14.81 13.49 -7.13
CA GLY A 14 -14.11 13.52 -5.87
C GLY A 14 -12.74 12.91 -6.05
N SER A 15 -11.72 13.77 -5.99
CA SER A 15 -10.36 13.35 -5.80
C SER A 15 -10.38 12.51 -4.54
N ASN A 16 -10.35 11.18 -4.67
CA ASN A 16 -9.98 10.26 -3.59
C ASN A 16 -8.49 10.45 -3.30
N SER A 17 -8.05 11.70 -3.14
CA SER A 17 -6.69 12.04 -2.82
C SER A 17 -6.48 11.67 -1.36
N THR A 18 -5.58 10.72 -1.16
CA THR A 18 -4.81 10.58 0.07
C THR A 18 -4.43 11.96 0.62
N PHE A 19 -4.54 12.12 1.94
CA PHE A 19 -4.10 13.35 2.62
C PHE A 19 -2.58 13.39 2.84
N VAL A 20 -1.87 12.31 2.46
CA VAL A 20 -0.44 12.15 2.73
C VAL A 20 0.39 13.24 2.07
N LYS A 21 1.07 14.00 2.91
CA LYS A 21 2.04 15.03 2.52
C LYS A 21 3.44 14.56 2.84
N LEU A 22 4.40 15.05 2.06
CA LEU A 22 5.81 14.90 2.36
C LEU A 22 6.33 16.23 2.92
N ASN A 23 6.84 16.20 4.14
CA ASN A 23 7.37 17.39 4.81
C ASN A 23 8.69 17.06 5.51
N ASP A 24 9.77 17.75 5.13
CA ASP A 24 11.13 17.47 5.57
C ASP A 24 11.42 15.96 5.54
N ASN A 25 11.20 15.36 4.36
CA ASN A 25 11.38 13.93 4.09
C ASN A 25 10.43 12.94 4.81
N GLY A 26 9.63 13.42 5.76
CA GLY A 26 8.69 12.59 6.50
C GLY A 26 7.30 12.60 5.88
N TYR A 27 6.70 11.42 5.70
CA TYR A 27 5.30 11.30 5.36
C TYR A 27 4.42 11.64 6.58
N GLU A 28 3.58 12.65 6.42
CA GLU A 28 2.60 13.15 7.38
C GLU A 28 1.19 12.86 6.90
N ASP A 29 0.23 12.90 7.82
CA ASP A 29 -1.21 12.68 7.56
C ASP A 29 -1.51 11.29 6.95
N VAL A 30 -0.71 10.28 7.29
CA VAL A 30 -0.95 8.88 6.90
C VAL A 30 -2.07 8.30 7.76
N ILE A 31 -3.09 7.72 7.13
CA ILE A 31 -4.27 7.19 7.82
C ILE A 31 -4.32 5.67 7.66
N ILE A 32 -4.30 4.98 8.79
CA ILE A 32 -4.60 3.55 8.89
C ILE A 32 -5.99 3.41 9.51
N ALA A 33 -6.92 2.74 8.84
CA ALA A 33 -8.27 2.53 9.37
C ALA A 33 -8.55 1.06 9.62
N ILE A 34 -9.02 0.75 10.82
CA ILE A 34 -9.53 -0.58 11.17
C ILE A 34 -11.02 -0.61 10.84
N ASP A 35 -11.44 -1.64 10.12
CA ASP A 35 -12.83 -1.81 9.72
C ASP A 35 -13.72 -2.16 10.91
N PRO A 36 -14.96 -1.61 11.01
CA PRO A 36 -15.87 -1.94 12.10
C PRO A 36 -16.23 -3.42 12.27
N SER A 37 -16.06 -4.22 11.21
CA SER A 37 -16.25 -5.67 11.26
C SER A 37 -15.10 -6.44 11.92
N VAL A 38 -13.95 -5.78 12.17
CA VAL A 38 -12.81 -6.39 12.87
C VAL A 38 -13.12 -6.41 14.38
N PRO A 39 -13.15 -7.60 15.01
CA PRO A 39 -13.33 -7.71 16.45
C PRO A 39 -12.23 -6.97 17.21
N GLU A 40 -12.57 -6.46 18.39
CA GLU A 40 -11.61 -5.79 19.25
C GLU A 40 -10.50 -6.75 19.71
N ASP A 41 -9.26 -6.35 19.43
CA ASP A 41 -8.03 -7.01 19.89
C ASP A 41 -6.99 -5.91 20.12
N GLU A 42 -6.60 -5.74 21.39
CA GLU A 42 -5.65 -4.71 21.82
C GLU A 42 -4.32 -4.80 21.07
N ASN A 43 -3.92 -6.01 20.66
CA ASN A 43 -2.65 -6.24 19.97
C ASN A 43 -2.62 -5.65 18.55
N ILE A 44 -3.78 -5.49 17.88
CA ILE A 44 -3.80 -4.95 16.51
C ILE A 44 -3.20 -3.54 16.49
N THR A 45 -3.57 -2.69 17.45
CA THR A 45 -3.08 -1.31 17.48
C THR A 45 -1.59 -1.24 17.79
N GLU A 46 -1.09 -2.10 18.68
CA GLU A 46 0.33 -2.19 19.00
C GLU A 46 1.15 -2.72 17.83
N GLN A 47 0.67 -3.79 17.20
CA GLN A 47 1.33 -4.36 16.03
C GLN A 47 1.37 -3.39 14.85
N LEU A 48 0.29 -2.66 14.56
CA LEU A 48 0.32 -1.62 13.53
C LEU A 48 1.41 -0.58 13.78
N LYS A 49 1.62 -0.16 15.04
CA LYS A 49 2.71 0.77 15.38
C LYS A 49 4.08 0.15 15.13
N GLU A 50 4.28 -1.13 15.47
CA GLU A 50 5.53 -1.85 15.22
C GLU A 50 5.81 -2.01 13.72
N ILE A 51 4.79 -2.40 12.95
CA ILE A 51 4.86 -2.54 11.48
C ILE A 51 5.27 -1.21 10.85
N VAL A 52 4.60 -0.11 11.19
CA VAL A 52 4.93 1.22 10.65
C VAL A 52 6.31 1.68 11.08
N THR A 53 6.72 1.41 12.34
CA THR A 53 8.03 1.81 12.85
C THR A 53 9.15 1.09 12.10
N THR A 54 9.06 -0.23 11.94
CA THR A 54 10.04 -1.04 11.20
C THR A 54 10.03 -0.71 9.70
N ALA A 55 8.85 -0.50 9.11
CA ALA A 55 8.70 -0.02 7.73
C ALA A 55 9.38 1.35 7.53
N SER A 56 9.25 2.27 8.50
CA SER A 56 9.86 3.59 8.43
C SER A 56 11.38 3.52 8.31
N THR A 57 12.02 2.67 9.13
CA THR A 57 13.47 2.44 9.04
C THR A 57 13.87 1.79 7.72
N TYR A 58 13.12 0.78 7.27
CA TYR A 58 13.43 0.06 6.03
C TYR A 58 13.26 0.94 4.79
N LEU A 59 12.18 1.73 4.73
CA LEU A 59 11.91 2.71 3.68
C LEU A 59 13.01 3.75 3.59
N PHE A 60 13.48 4.23 4.74
CA PHE A 60 14.54 5.23 4.81
C PHE A 60 15.83 4.73 4.17
N GLU A 61 16.27 3.52 4.51
CA GLU A 61 17.46 2.91 3.90
C GLU A 61 17.24 2.62 2.40
N ALA A 62 16.10 2.02 2.04
CA ALA A 62 15.77 1.66 0.66
C ALA A 62 15.68 2.87 -0.29
N THR A 63 15.40 4.05 0.25
CA THR A 63 15.26 5.30 -0.52
C THR A 63 16.46 6.22 -0.38
N GLN A 64 17.64 5.64 -0.09
CA GLN A 64 18.91 6.36 0.01
C GLN A 64 18.86 7.46 1.07
N LYS A 65 18.33 7.13 2.26
CA LYS A 65 18.19 8.02 3.43
C LYS A 65 17.25 9.19 3.18
N ARG A 66 16.17 8.96 2.44
CA ARG A 66 15.19 10.01 2.13
C ARG A 66 13.95 9.82 2.97
N PHE A 67 13.09 8.87 2.63
CA PHE A 67 11.72 8.90 3.12
C PHE A 67 11.50 8.05 4.36
N PHE A 68 10.63 8.52 5.25
CA PHE A 68 10.25 7.80 6.45
C PHE A 68 8.81 8.17 6.83
N PHE A 69 8.16 7.35 7.66
CA PHE A 69 6.84 7.68 8.22
C PHE A 69 7.02 8.58 9.44
N LYS A 70 6.37 9.75 9.45
CA LYS A 70 6.52 10.77 10.49
C LYS A 70 5.30 10.88 11.39
N ASN A 71 4.11 11.07 10.80
CA ASN A 71 2.84 11.19 11.54
C ASN A 71 1.82 10.20 10.98
N VAL A 72 1.32 9.32 11.84
CA VAL A 72 0.35 8.29 11.48
C VAL A 72 -0.87 8.33 12.40
N SER A 73 -2.05 8.42 11.82
CA SER A 73 -3.32 8.36 12.52
C SER A 73 -3.93 6.97 12.33
N ILE A 74 -4.24 6.29 13.45
CA ILE A 74 -4.93 5.00 13.44
C ILE A 74 -6.39 5.25 13.84
N LEU A 75 -7.30 5.00 12.91
CA LEU A 75 -8.74 5.07 13.14
C LEU A 75 -9.24 3.76 13.77
N ILE A 76 -9.62 3.87 15.03
CA ILE A 76 -10.22 2.83 15.86
C ILE A 76 -11.73 2.77 15.59
N PRO A 77 -12.33 1.58 15.44
CA PRO A 77 -13.76 1.45 15.22
C PRO A 77 -14.58 2.00 16.39
N GLU A 78 -15.77 2.52 16.08
CA GLU A 78 -16.74 2.90 17.11
C GLU A 78 -17.29 1.68 17.88
N SER A 79 -17.19 0.48 17.31
CA SER A 79 -17.57 -0.78 17.98
C SER A 79 -16.63 -1.19 19.10
N TRP A 80 -15.39 -0.68 19.13
CA TRP A 80 -14.41 -0.97 20.18
C TRP A 80 -14.66 -0.10 21.42
N GLU A 81 -14.25 -0.57 22.59
CA GLU A 81 -14.38 0.17 23.85
C GLU A 81 -13.68 1.53 23.78
N ASP A 82 -14.24 2.56 24.42
CA ASP A 82 -13.64 3.89 24.44
C ASP A 82 -12.44 3.94 25.40
N SER A 83 -11.45 4.77 25.08
CA SER A 83 -10.24 4.94 25.89
C SER A 83 -9.84 6.41 25.98
N LEU A 84 -9.24 6.79 27.10
CA LEU A 84 -8.76 8.16 27.33
C LEU A 84 -7.64 8.57 26.35
N GLN A 85 -6.96 7.61 25.74
CA GLN A 85 -5.93 7.86 24.73
C GLN A 85 -6.53 8.27 23.37
N TYR A 86 -7.81 7.98 23.14
CA TYR A 86 -8.46 8.23 21.86
C TYR A 86 -8.85 9.69 21.74
N LYS A 87 -8.46 10.28 20.61
CA LYS A 87 -8.89 11.61 20.20
C LYS A 87 -10.01 11.48 19.18
N ARG A 88 -10.73 12.59 18.95
CA ARG A 88 -11.75 12.64 17.90
C ARG A 88 -11.07 12.87 16.54
N PRO A 89 -11.45 12.11 15.50
CA PRO A 89 -11.09 12.43 14.13
C PRO A 89 -11.59 13.82 13.75
N THR A 90 -10.81 14.53 12.97
CA THR A 90 -11.15 15.86 12.46
C THR A 90 -11.57 15.79 11.00
N TYR A 91 -10.67 15.31 10.15
CA TYR A 91 -10.87 15.06 8.72
C TYR A 91 -10.58 13.60 8.35
N GLU A 92 -9.92 12.86 9.24
CA GLU A 92 -9.58 11.46 9.05
C GLU A 92 -10.85 10.60 9.00
N SER A 93 -10.92 9.74 7.98
CA SER A 93 -12.07 8.87 7.75
C SER A 93 -11.65 7.60 7.02
N TYR A 94 -12.44 6.53 7.16
CA TYR A 94 -12.18 5.24 6.54
C TYR A 94 -12.07 5.32 5.01
N THR A 95 -12.88 6.17 4.37
CA THR A 95 -12.89 6.35 2.91
C THR A 95 -11.57 6.91 2.38
N HIS A 96 -10.87 7.72 3.18
CA HIS A 96 -9.60 8.36 2.83
C HIS A 96 -8.39 7.65 3.45
N ALA A 97 -8.57 6.45 4.01
CA ALA A 97 -7.49 5.69 4.61
C ALA A 97 -6.52 5.15 3.55
N ASP A 98 -5.23 5.34 3.79
CA ASP A 98 -4.13 4.83 2.97
C ASP A 98 -3.91 3.33 3.19
N VAL A 99 -4.15 2.86 4.41
CA VAL A 99 -4.12 1.45 4.78
C VAL A 99 -5.43 1.08 5.46
N ARG A 100 -6.07 0.00 5.02
CA ARG A 100 -7.32 -0.52 5.56
C ARG A 100 -7.08 -1.90 6.14
N VAL A 101 -7.33 -2.04 7.44
CA VAL A 101 -7.32 -3.33 8.13
C VAL A 101 -8.73 -3.88 8.15
N ALA A 102 -9.01 -4.86 7.31
CA ALA A 102 -10.35 -5.43 7.15
C ALA A 102 -10.27 -6.95 6.94
N PRO A 103 -11.34 -7.71 7.22
CA PRO A 103 -11.39 -9.13 6.90
C PRO A 103 -11.05 -9.40 5.41
N PRO A 104 -10.53 -10.59 5.09
CA PRO A 104 -10.21 -10.93 3.71
C PRO A 104 -11.46 -10.92 2.83
N THR A 105 -11.37 -10.37 1.62
CA THR A 105 -12.46 -10.34 0.64
C THR A 105 -12.96 -11.74 0.29
N ILE A 106 -12.04 -12.72 0.30
CA ILE A 106 -12.33 -14.14 0.11
C ILE A 106 -11.78 -14.89 1.32
N SER A 107 -12.65 -15.61 2.03
CA SER A 107 -12.27 -16.37 3.24
C SER A 107 -11.03 -17.23 3.00
N GLY A 108 -10.02 -17.09 3.86
CA GLY A 108 -8.75 -17.82 3.79
C GLY A 108 -7.70 -17.23 2.84
N ARG A 109 -8.00 -16.12 2.15
CA ARG A 109 -7.01 -15.36 1.36
C ARG A 109 -6.61 -14.09 2.10
N ASP A 110 -5.65 -14.23 3.00
CA ASP A 110 -5.09 -13.15 3.81
C ASP A 110 -3.94 -12.40 3.13
N GLU A 111 -3.91 -12.42 1.80
CA GLU A 111 -2.89 -11.77 0.99
C GLU A 111 -3.00 -10.24 1.13
N PRO A 112 -1.94 -9.58 1.63
CA PRO A 112 -1.83 -8.12 1.59
C PRO A 112 -1.77 -7.64 0.14
N TYR A 113 -2.43 -6.54 -0.17
CA TYR A 113 -2.39 -5.98 -1.53
C TYR A 113 -2.65 -4.47 -1.55
N THR A 114 -2.22 -3.83 -2.63
CA THR A 114 -2.58 -2.46 -2.97
C THR A 114 -3.64 -2.44 -4.07
N LYS A 115 -4.74 -1.72 -3.84
CA LYS A 115 -5.76 -1.50 -4.86
C LYS A 115 -5.27 -0.45 -5.86
N GLN A 116 -4.59 -0.91 -6.91
CA GLN A 116 -4.01 -0.07 -7.97
C GLN A 116 -4.70 -0.34 -9.32
N PHE A 117 -5.44 0.65 -9.80
CA PHE A 117 -6.07 0.65 -11.15
C PHE A 117 -5.48 1.72 -12.08
N THR A 118 -4.45 2.41 -11.62
CA THR A 118 -3.83 3.55 -12.28
C THR A 118 -2.63 3.13 -13.12
N GLU A 119 -2.18 4.04 -13.98
CA GLU A 119 -0.99 3.84 -14.82
C GLU A 119 0.31 3.98 -14.01
N CYS A 120 1.43 3.63 -14.64
CA CYS A 120 2.73 3.74 -14.00
C CYS A 120 3.05 5.18 -13.55
N GLY A 121 3.50 5.34 -12.31
CA GLY A 121 3.84 6.65 -11.73
C GLY A 121 2.67 7.34 -11.02
N GLU A 122 1.46 6.80 -11.14
CA GLU A 122 0.25 7.37 -10.55
C GLU A 122 -0.13 6.67 -9.24
N LYS A 123 -0.51 7.45 -8.22
CA LYS A 123 -0.88 6.93 -6.90
C LYS A 123 -2.05 5.94 -6.98
N ALA A 124 -1.98 4.88 -6.18
CA ALA A 124 -3.07 3.91 -6.04
C ALA A 124 -4.15 4.39 -5.03
N GLU A 125 -5.20 3.59 -4.84
CA GLU A 125 -6.32 3.97 -3.96
C GLU A 125 -6.03 3.74 -2.46
N TYR A 126 -5.64 2.51 -2.08
CA TYR A 126 -5.33 2.13 -0.69
C TYR A 126 -4.63 0.77 -0.64
N ILE A 127 -3.97 0.50 0.48
CA ILE A 127 -3.41 -0.80 0.88
C ILE A 127 -4.43 -1.54 1.73
N HIS A 128 -4.62 -2.84 1.52
CA HIS A 128 -5.45 -3.71 2.33
C HIS A 128 -4.60 -4.72 3.09
N PHE A 129 -4.81 -4.78 4.40
CA PHE A 129 -4.24 -5.77 5.30
C PHE A 129 -5.35 -6.52 6.03
N THR A 130 -5.12 -7.80 6.33
CA THR A 130 -6.02 -8.55 7.21
C THR A 130 -5.58 -8.49 8.68
N PRO A 131 -6.50 -8.70 9.63
CA PRO A 131 -6.14 -8.82 11.04
C PRO A 131 -5.11 -9.93 11.29
N ASP A 132 -5.22 -11.07 10.60
CA ASP A 132 -4.28 -12.19 10.75
C ASP A 132 -2.87 -11.85 10.22
N PHE A 133 -2.78 -11.06 9.16
CA PHE A 133 -1.51 -10.51 8.71
C PHE A 133 -0.91 -9.55 9.75
N VAL A 134 -1.70 -8.57 10.22
CA VAL A 134 -1.25 -7.57 11.21
C VAL A 134 -0.79 -8.23 12.51
N LEU A 135 -1.48 -9.28 12.96
CA LEU A 135 -1.14 -10.04 14.17
C LEU A 135 0.05 -11.00 13.97
N GLY A 136 0.70 -10.99 12.81
CA GLY A 136 1.90 -11.79 12.52
C GLY A 136 1.64 -13.27 12.25
N LYS A 137 0.38 -13.72 12.15
CA LYS A 137 0.05 -15.13 11.87
C LYS A 137 0.46 -15.56 10.47
N LYS A 138 0.73 -14.59 9.59
CA LYS A 138 1.11 -14.76 8.18
C LYS A 138 2.59 -14.50 7.90
N LEU A 139 3.43 -14.43 8.94
CA LEU A 139 4.87 -14.18 8.82
C LEU A 139 5.59 -15.19 7.90
N ASN A 140 5.23 -16.48 7.98
CA ASN A 140 5.85 -17.51 7.15
C ASN A 140 5.44 -17.43 5.67
N GLU A 141 4.29 -16.80 5.38
CA GLU A 141 3.73 -16.67 4.03
C GLU A 141 4.29 -15.43 3.33
N TYR A 142 4.32 -14.28 4.03
CA TYR A 142 4.67 -12.98 3.41
C TYR A 142 5.95 -12.34 3.95
N GLY A 143 6.63 -12.96 4.91
CA GLY A 143 7.81 -12.40 5.56
C GLY A 143 7.51 -11.23 6.50
N PRO A 144 8.55 -10.46 6.89
CA PRO A 144 8.42 -9.40 7.89
C PRO A 144 7.39 -8.31 7.47
N PRO A 145 6.36 -8.02 8.29
CA PRO A 145 5.27 -7.14 7.88
C PRO A 145 5.66 -5.69 7.56
N GLY A 146 6.60 -5.09 8.29
CA GLY A 146 7.06 -3.72 8.00
C GLY A 146 7.75 -3.61 6.63
N ARG A 147 8.36 -4.71 6.21
CA ARG A 147 9.10 -4.84 4.97
C ARG A 147 8.13 -5.03 3.79
N LEU A 148 7.04 -5.77 4.01
CA LEU A 148 5.90 -5.85 3.10
C LEU A 148 5.14 -4.52 2.99
N LEU A 149 4.96 -3.78 4.10
CA LEU A 149 4.36 -2.45 4.05
C LEU A 149 5.15 -1.52 3.13
N VAL A 150 6.48 -1.60 3.06
CA VAL A 150 7.27 -0.79 2.12
C VAL A 150 7.06 -1.20 0.66
N HIS A 151 6.89 -2.50 0.40
CA HIS A 151 6.53 -3.02 -0.92
C HIS A 151 5.16 -2.47 -1.37
N GLU A 152 4.13 -2.61 -0.54
CA GLU A 152 2.79 -2.07 -0.82
C GLU A 152 2.76 -0.54 -0.86
N TRP A 153 3.56 0.12 -0.02
CA TRP A 153 3.71 1.57 -0.06
C TRP A 153 4.28 2.05 -1.39
N ALA A 154 5.16 1.29 -2.02
CA ALA A 154 5.69 1.65 -3.33
C ALA A 154 4.60 1.61 -4.41
N HIS A 155 3.76 0.58 -4.42
CA HIS A 155 2.55 0.54 -5.25
C HIS A 155 1.65 1.74 -4.98
N LEU A 156 1.34 2.00 -3.71
CA LEU A 156 0.43 3.06 -3.31
C LEU A 156 0.93 4.45 -3.71
N ARG A 157 2.18 4.77 -3.38
CA ARG A 157 2.69 6.15 -3.45
C ARG A 157 3.27 6.51 -4.80
N TRP A 158 3.90 5.56 -5.49
CA TRP A 158 4.63 5.81 -6.73
C TRP A 158 4.06 5.07 -7.94
N GLY A 159 3.01 4.27 -7.76
CA GLY A 159 2.36 3.58 -8.88
C GLY A 159 3.30 2.65 -9.64
N VAL A 160 4.26 2.04 -8.93
CA VAL A 160 5.12 0.99 -9.49
C VAL A 160 4.39 -0.35 -9.47
N PHE A 161 4.95 -1.35 -10.13
CA PHE A 161 4.36 -2.69 -10.23
C PHE A 161 5.37 -3.75 -9.80
N ASP A 162 4.88 -4.97 -9.64
CA ASP A 162 5.72 -6.11 -9.30
C ASP A 162 6.76 -6.40 -10.38
N GLU A 163 7.93 -6.79 -9.90
CA GLU A 163 9.05 -7.23 -10.71
C GLU A 163 9.11 -8.76 -10.85
N TYR A 164 8.14 -9.48 -10.27
CA TYR A 164 7.79 -10.86 -10.62
C TYR A 164 6.53 -10.89 -11.52
N ASN A 165 6.15 -12.07 -11.99
CA ASN A 165 4.91 -12.25 -12.76
C ASN A 165 4.39 -13.70 -12.61
N GLU A 166 3.18 -13.86 -12.10
CA GLU A 166 2.57 -15.20 -11.92
C GLU A 166 2.11 -15.85 -13.23
N ASP A 167 1.68 -15.05 -14.21
CA ASP A 167 1.24 -15.52 -15.52
C ASP A 167 2.42 -15.86 -16.44
N GLN A 168 3.51 -15.10 -16.30
CA GLN A 168 4.76 -15.30 -17.04
C GLN A 168 5.96 -15.40 -16.09
N PRO A 169 6.06 -16.46 -15.27
CA PRO A 169 7.13 -16.61 -14.28
C PRO A 169 8.49 -16.91 -14.92
N PHE A 170 8.51 -17.29 -16.20
CA PHE A 170 9.72 -17.60 -16.95
C PHE A 170 9.66 -17.05 -18.37
N TYR A 171 10.82 -16.68 -18.90
CA TYR A 171 10.98 -16.22 -20.27
C TYR A 171 12.28 -16.75 -20.89
N SER A 172 12.38 -16.70 -22.22
CA SER A 172 13.62 -17.05 -22.93
C SER A 172 14.43 -15.77 -23.17
N ALA A 173 15.55 -15.65 -22.47
CA ALA A 173 16.45 -14.51 -22.62
C ALA A 173 17.17 -14.55 -23.98
N LYS A 174 17.75 -13.42 -24.41
CA LYS A 174 18.55 -13.34 -25.66
C LYS A 174 19.71 -14.35 -25.70
N SER A 175 20.22 -14.75 -24.53
CA SER A 175 21.23 -15.79 -24.36
C SER A 175 20.72 -17.21 -24.68
N LYS A 176 19.43 -17.37 -24.99
CA LYS A 176 18.69 -18.62 -25.18
C LYS A 176 18.56 -19.48 -23.92
N LYS A 177 18.88 -18.92 -22.75
CA LYS A 177 18.59 -19.55 -21.46
C LYS A 177 17.17 -19.20 -21.03
N ILE A 178 16.53 -20.12 -20.32
CA ILE A 178 15.25 -19.84 -19.64
C ILE A 178 15.60 -19.17 -18.32
N GLU A 179 15.07 -18.00 -18.09
CA GLU A 179 15.28 -17.20 -16.88
C GLU A 179 13.95 -16.99 -16.16
N ALA A 180 14.01 -16.87 -14.83
CA ALA A 180 12.86 -16.44 -14.04
C ALA A 180 12.58 -14.95 -14.27
N THR A 181 11.32 -14.56 -14.30
CA THR A 181 10.91 -13.15 -14.38
C THR A 181 11.21 -12.47 -13.05
N ARG A 182 12.23 -11.62 -13.07
CA ARG A 182 12.75 -10.87 -11.92
C ARG A 182 13.58 -9.70 -12.39
N CYS A 183 13.69 -8.68 -11.55
CA CYS A 183 14.50 -7.52 -11.89
C CYS A 183 16.00 -7.81 -11.83
N SER A 184 16.54 -8.25 -10.70
CA SER A 184 17.94 -8.67 -10.65
C SER A 184 18.09 -10.15 -10.97
N THR A 185 18.88 -10.45 -12.00
CA THR A 185 19.35 -11.83 -12.27
C THR A 185 20.38 -12.32 -11.24
N GLY A 186 20.82 -11.43 -10.33
CA GLY A 186 21.76 -11.73 -9.25
C GLY A 186 21.17 -12.54 -8.10
N ILE A 187 19.84 -12.55 -7.92
CA ILE A 187 19.18 -13.46 -6.98
C ILE A 187 19.46 -14.90 -7.45
N SER A 188 20.01 -15.76 -6.60
CA SER A 188 20.22 -17.18 -6.94
C SER A 188 19.02 -18.02 -6.52
N GLY A 189 18.86 -19.20 -7.11
CA GLY A 189 17.77 -20.10 -6.74
C GLY A 189 17.58 -21.24 -7.73
N LEU A 190 16.54 -22.02 -7.50
CA LEU A 190 16.25 -23.23 -8.27
C LEU A 190 14.84 -23.23 -8.84
N ASN A 191 14.73 -23.65 -10.10
CA ASN A 191 13.47 -23.87 -10.78
C ASN A 191 12.92 -25.24 -10.40
N ARG A 192 11.85 -25.27 -9.60
CA ARG A 192 11.24 -26.51 -9.12
C ARG A 192 9.73 -26.52 -9.25
N VAL A 193 9.16 -27.71 -9.24
CA VAL A 193 7.74 -27.98 -9.08
C VAL A 193 7.55 -28.53 -7.67
N TYR A 194 6.66 -27.92 -6.90
CA TYR A 194 6.22 -28.42 -5.61
C TYR A 194 4.92 -29.20 -5.79
N THR A 195 4.95 -30.51 -5.52
CA THR A 195 3.78 -31.38 -5.68
C THR A 195 3.56 -32.20 -4.42
N CYS A 196 2.32 -32.21 -3.93
CA CYS A 196 1.90 -33.04 -2.82
C CYS A 196 1.03 -34.21 -3.32
N GLN A 197 1.31 -35.41 -2.84
CA GLN A 197 0.48 -36.61 -3.03
C GLN A 197 0.13 -37.17 -1.65
N GLY A 198 -1.14 -37.02 -1.25
CA GLY A 198 -1.54 -37.24 0.14
C GLY A 198 -0.79 -36.30 1.08
N ASP A 199 -0.21 -36.84 2.14
CA ASP A 199 0.55 -36.06 3.14
C ASP A 199 2.04 -35.89 2.79
N SER A 200 2.49 -36.37 1.62
CA SER A 200 3.89 -36.26 1.19
C SER A 200 4.04 -35.22 0.09
N CYS A 201 4.88 -34.22 0.35
CA CYS A 201 5.22 -33.18 -0.63
C CYS A 201 6.68 -33.29 -1.05
N VAL A 202 6.94 -33.18 -2.35
CA VAL A 202 8.28 -33.29 -2.92
C VAL A 202 8.57 -32.16 -3.89
N PHE A 203 9.84 -31.72 -3.89
CA PHE A 203 10.37 -30.75 -4.84
C PHE A 203 11.07 -31.46 -6.00
N ARG A 204 10.57 -31.26 -7.21
CA ARG A 204 11.13 -31.84 -8.45
C ARG A 204 11.72 -30.74 -9.33
N ALA A 205 12.81 -31.02 -10.05
CA ALA A 205 13.33 -30.09 -11.06
C ALA A 205 12.33 -29.85 -12.20
N CYS A 206 12.24 -28.60 -12.67
CA CYS A 206 11.35 -28.26 -13.77
C CYS A 206 11.76 -28.93 -15.09
N ARG A 207 10.75 -29.39 -15.83
CA ARG A 207 10.91 -29.93 -17.18
C ARG A 207 10.59 -28.86 -18.21
N THR A 208 11.31 -28.88 -19.32
CA THR A 208 11.01 -28.02 -20.46
C THR A 208 9.83 -28.58 -21.24
N ASN A 209 8.86 -27.72 -21.53
CA ASN A 209 7.75 -28.02 -22.41
C ASN A 209 8.22 -27.94 -23.87
N SER A 210 8.00 -29.01 -24.64
CA SER A 210 8.46 -29.13 -26.02
C SER A 210 7.78 -28.13 -26.99
N THR A 211 6.59 -27.64 -26.64
CA THR A 211 5.78 -26.72 -27.44
C THR A 211 6.15 -25.27 -27.17
N THR A 212 6.12 -24.85 -25.89
CA THR A 212 6.42 -23.45 -25.53
C THR A 212 7.92 -23.15 -25.48
N LYS A 213 8.78 -24.18 -25.43
CA LYS A 213 10.22 -24.07 -25.18
C LYS A 213 10.58 -23.40 -23.85
N LEU A 214 9.61 -23.24 -22.95
CA LEU A 214 9.78 -22.76 -21.57
C LEU A 214 9.58 -23.92 -20.59
N TYR A 215 9.63 -23.65 -19.28
CA TYR A 215 9.28 -24.66 -18.27
C TYR A 215 7.78 -25.02 -18.31
N GLU A 216 7.46 -26.17 -17.72
CA GLU A 216 6.08 -26.60 -17.48
C GLU A 216 5.31 -25.64 -16.57
N LYS A 217 3.97 -25.68 -16.67
CA LYS A 217 3.07 -24.70 -16.05
C LYS A 217 3.26 -24.55 -14.52
N ASP A 218 3.44 -25.66 -13.82
CA ASP A 218 3.54 -25.66 -12.35
C ASP A 218 4.97 -25.41 -11.85
N CYS A 219 5.89 -25.05 -12.75
CA CYS A 219 7.24 -24.66 -12.37
C CYS A 219 7.22 -23.30 -11.67
N GLN A 220 8.01 -23.17 -10.61
CA GLN A 220 8.22 -21.94 -9.88
C GLN A 220 9.72 -21.74 -9.62
N PHE A 221 10.13 -20.49 -9.47
CA PHE A 221 11.47 -20.14 -9.06
C PHE A 221 11.51 -20.01 -7.55
N PHE A 222 12.32 -20.83 -6.88
CA PHE A 222 12.54 -20.78 -5.44
C PHE A 222 13.91 -20.16 -5.18
N PRO A 223 14.00 -18.92 -4.68
CA PRO A 223 15.27 -18.32 -4.31
C PRO A 223 15.98 -19.14 -3.23
N ASP A 224 17.30 -19.13 -3.25
CA ASP A 224 18.08 -19.66 -2.13
C ASP A 224 17.84 -18.78 -0.90
N GLU A 225 17.81 -19.37 0.31
CA GLU A 225 17.54 -18.63 1.56
C GLU A 225 18.57 -17.53 1.82
N VAL A 226 19.84 -17.80 1.51
CA VAL A 226 20.94 -16.85 1.70
C VAL A 226 21.29 -16.22 0.36
N GLN A 227 21.11 -14.91 0.28
CA GLN A 227 21.37 -14.10 -0.91
C GLN A 227 22.42 -13.03 -0.61
N THR A 228 23.12 -12.59 -1.66
CA THR A 228 24.03 -11.43 -1.61
C THR A 228 23.50 -10.24 -2.40
N GLU A 229 22.59 -10.50 -3.34
CA GLU A 229 21.91 -9.46 -4.10
C GLU A 229 20.99 -8.65 -3.18
N LYS A 230 21.00 -7.33 -3.38
CA LYS A 230 20.24 -6.37 -2.58
C LYS A 230 18.96 -5.90 -3.24
N ALA A 231 18.78 -6.13 -4.53
CA ALA A 231 17.56 -5.82 -5.24
C ALA A 231 16.78 -7.10 -5.65
N SER A 232 15.46 -7.09 -5.62
CA SER A 232 14.58 -5.93 -5.53
C SER A 232 13.44 -6.12 -4.55
N ILE A 233 13.09 -5.05 -3.83
CA ILE A 233 11.90 -4.98 -2.97
C ILE A 233 10.64 -5.35 -3.74
N MET A 234 10.51 -4.93 -5.01
CA MET A 234 9.34 -5.25 -5.86
C MET A 234 9.38 -6.66 -6.44
N PHE A 235 10.45 -7.43 -6.20
CA PHE A 235 10.53 -8.83 -6.58
C PHE A 235 10.24 -9.75 -5.38
N MET A 236 11.01 -9.59 -4.30
CA MET A 236 10.82 -10.42 -3.10
C MET A 236 11.41 -9.74 -1.86
N GLN A 237 10.61 -8.89 -1.23
CA GLN A 237 11.02 -8.11 -0.05
C GLN A 237 11.37 -8.98 1.17
N SER A 238 10.86 -10.22 1.25
CA SER A 238 11.07 -11.13 2.40
C SER A 238 12.50 -11.66 2.53
N ILE A 239 13.33 -11.52 1.50
CA ILE A 239 14.74 -11.96 1.53
C ILE A 239 15.58 -10.94 2.33
N ASP A 240 16.33 -11.42 3.32
CA ASP A 240 17.07 -10.56 4.27
C ASP A 240 18.04 -9.58 3.61
N SER A 241 18.75 -9.98 2.55
CA SER A 241 19.69 -9.13 1.84
C SER A 241 19.04 -8.04 0.99
N VAL A 242 17.74 -8.19 0.65
CA VAL A 242 17.04 -7.28 -0.26
C VAL A 242 16.69 -5.99 0.46
N VAL A 243 17.46 -4.93 0.25
CA VAL A 243 17.27 -3.63 0.93
C VAL A 243 17.16 -2.47 -0.05
N GLU A 244 17.16 -2.73 -1.35
CA GLU A 244 17.17 -1.72 -2.41
C GLU A 244 16.06 -1.99 -3.44
N PHE A 245 15.49 -0.92 -3.99
CA PHE A 245 14.69 -1.02 -5.21
C PHE A 245 15.60 -1.28 -6.42
N CYS A 246 15.06 -1.98 -7.42
CA CYS A 246 15.79 -2.21 -8.66
C CYS A 246 16.09 -0.90 -9.40
N ASN A 247 17.33 -0.76 -9.86
CA ASN A 247 17.87 0.43 -10.52
C ASN A 247 18.61 0.04 -11.81
N GLU A 248 19.08 1.02 -12.57
CA GLU A 248 19.74 0.81 -13.86
C GLU A 248 20.84 -0.26 -13.87
N LYS A 249 21.58 -0.46 -12.76
CA LYS A 249 22.71 -1.40 -12.71
C LYS A 249 22.28 -2.86 -12.60
N ASN A 250 21.15 -3.14 -11.97
CA ASN A 250 20.64 -4.49 -11.74
C ASN A 250 19.32 -4.76 -12.47
N HIS A 251 18.80 -3.78 -13.22
CA HIS A 251 17.56 -3.88 -13.96
C HIS A 251 17.65 -4.82 -15.17
N ASN A 252 16.75 -5.79 -15.22
CA ASN A 252 16.59 -6.72 -16.32
C ASN A 252 15.40 -6.31 -17.20
N GLN A 253 15.67 -5.55 -18.24
CA GLN A 253 14.65 -5.11 -19.21
C GLN A 253 14.07 -6.24 -20.06
N GLU A 254 14.69 -7.43 -20.11
CA GLU A 254 14.17 -8.56 -20.89
C GLU A 254 13.05 -9.30 -20.15
N ALA A 255 12.98 -9.19 -18.83
CA ALA A 255 11.97 -9.86 -18.02
C ALA A 255 10.56 -9.31 -18.32
N PRO A 256 9.56 -10.17 -18.56
CA PRO A 256 8.18 -9.75 -18.78
C PRO A 256 7.45 -9.45 -17.46
N SER A 257 8.06 -8.66 -16.56
CA SER A 257 7.42 -8.21 -15.33
C SER A 257 6.35 -7.17 -15.63
N LEU A 258 5.38 -7.03 -14.73
CA LEU A 258 4.36 -5.97 -14.87
C LEU A 258 5.02 -4.59 -14.84
N GLN A 259 6.05 -4.39 -14.01
CA GLN A 259 6.85 -3.16 -14.01
C GLN A 259 7.39 -2.83 -15.41
N ASN A 260 8.03 -3.77 -16.10
CA ASN A 260 8.55 -3.52 -17.43
C ASN A 260 7.45 -3.23 -18.45
N ILE A 261 6.36 -4.00 -18.41
CA ILE A 261 5.26 -3.89 -19.37
C ILE A 261 4.48 -2.58 -19.19
N LYS A 262 4.29 -2.12 -17.95
CA LYS A 262 3.46 -0.96 -17.61
C LYS A 262 4.23 0.35 -17.49
N CYS A 263 5.53 0.29 -17.21
CA CYS A 263 6.36 1.48 -17.00
C CYS A 263 7.35 1.77 -18.13
N ASP A 264 7.04 1.35 -19.36
CA ASP A 264 7.92 1.53 -20.53
C ASP A 264 9.34 0.99 -20.30
N TYR A 265 9.44 -0.19 -19.67
CA TYR A 265 10.70 -0.88 -19.34
C TYR A 265 11.63 -0.11 -18.38
N ARG A 266 11.11 0.91 -17.70
CA ARG A 266 11.84 1.63 -16.65
C ARG A 266 11.92 0.80 -15.37
N SER A 267 13.07 0.86 -14.72
CA SER A 267 13.26 0.24 -13.40
C SER A 267 12.36 0.89 -12.35
N THR A 268 12.04 0.17 -11.28
CA THR A 268 11.27 0.73 -10.16
C THR A 268 11.92 2.00 -9.61
N TRP A 269 13.24 2.00 -9.40
CA TRP A 269 13.96 3.16 -8.89
C TRP A 269 13.92 4.36 -9.83
N GLU A 270 13.89 4.14 -11.15
CA GLU A 270 13.75 5.24 -12.12
C GLU A 270 12.39 5.92 -12.00
N VAL A 271 11.32 5.17 -11.75
CA VAL A 271 9.99 5.75 -11.48
C VAL A 271 10.02 6.55 -10.18
N ILE A 272 10.54 5.96 -9.09
CA ILE A 272 10.61 6.60 -7.77
C ILE A 272 11.45 7.87 -7.81
N SER A 273 12.64 7.83 -8.41
CA SER A 273 13.57 8.98 -8.46
C SER A 273 13.08 10.13 -9.34
N ASN A 274 12.14 9.87 -10.27
CA ASN A 274 11.47 10.89 -11.07
C ASN A 274 10.19 11.44 -10.43
N SER A 275 9.74 10.88 -9.31
CA SER A 275 8.53 11.32 -8.59
C SER A 275 8.68 12.73 -7.98
N GLU A 276 7.55 13.37 -7.69
CA GLU A 276 7.52 14.65 -6.98
C GLU A 276 8.13 14.55 -5.57
N ASP A 277 7.90 13.42 -4.88
CA ASP A 277 8.47 13.16 -3.55
C ASP A 277 10.00 13.21 -3.58
N PHE A 278 10.61 12.61 -4.61
CA PHE A 278 12.07 12.59 -4.75
C PHE A 278 12.63 13.96 -5.12
N LYS A 279 11.95 14.69 -6.01
CA LYS A 279 12.35 16.05 -6.41
C LYS A 279 12.27 17.04 -5.25
N ASN A 280 11.32 16.83 -4.33
CA ASN A 280 11.09 17.69 -3.17
C ASN A 280 11.81 17.23 -1.89
N SER A 281 12.78 16.31 -2.00
CA SER A 281 13.56 15.82 -0.87
C SER A 281 15.06 15.85 -1.13
N THR A 282 15.83 15.84 -0.05
CA THR A 282 17.29 15.65 -0.06
C THR A 282 17.66 14.56 0.93
N PRO A 283 18.72 13.76 0.71
CA PRO A 283 19.11 12.73 1.67
C PRO A 283 19.39 13.34 3.05
N MET A 284 19.01 12.62 4.11
CA MET A 284 19.28 13.03 5.49
C MET A 284 20.64 12.49 5.96
N GLU A 285 21.37 13.33 6.69
CA GLU A 285 22.65 12.95 7.30
C GLU A 285 22.47 12.07 8.56
N THR A 286 21.38 12.29 9.29
CA THR A 286 21.06 11.59 10.54
C THR A 286 19.84 10.72 10.38
N SER A 287 19.76 9.64 11.18
CA SER A 287 18.56 8.81 11.23
C SER A 287 17.33 9.62 11.65
N PRO A 288 16.17 9.37 11.03
CA PRO A 288 14.94 10.06 11.38
C PRO A 288 14.43 9.64 12.77
N PRO A 289 13.62 10.48 13.44
CA PRO A 289 12.93 10.08 14.65
C PRO A 289 11.90 8.97 14.37
N PRO A 290 11.51 8.18 15.39
CA PRO A 290 10.44 7.19 15.22
C PRO A 290 9.10 7.88 14.88
N PRO A 291 8.19 7.19 14.18
CA PRO A 291 6.88 7.75 13.84
C PRO A 291 6.06 8.12 15.08
N VAL A 292 5.31 9.22 14.98
CA VAL A 292 4.37 9.66 16.01
C VAL A 292 2.97 9.17 15.66
N PHE A 293 2.33 8.49 16.60
CA PHE A 293 1.01 7.89 16.40
C PHE A 293 -0.10 8.68 17.11
N SER A 294 -1.23 8.87 16.43
CA SER A 294 -2.48 9.34 17.03
C SER A 294 -3.55 8.27 16.90
N LEU A 295 -4.16 7.87 18.03
CA LEU A 295 -5.29 6.95 18.03
C LEU A 295 -6.57 7.75 18.01
N LEU A 296 -7.38 7.54 16.99
CA LEU A 296 -8.56 8.34 16.70
C LEU A 296 -9.79 7.43 16.70
N ARG A 297 -10.83 7.76 17.46
CA ARG A 297 -12.08 6.98 17.48
C ARG A 297 -13.27 7.89 17.16
N PRO A 298 -14.06 7.58 16.12
CA PRO A 298 -15.34 8.25 15.92
C PRO A 298 -16.21 8.13 17.17
N ARG A 299 -16.93 9.21 17.49
CA ARG A 299 -17.92 9.25 18.56
C ARG A 299 -19.19 9.87 17.98
N GLU A 300 -20.34 9.45 18.48
CA GLU A 300 -21.62 10.10 18.18
C GLU A 300 -21.50 11.62 18.25
N ARG A 301 -21.84 12.29 17.13
CA ARG A 301 -21.89 13.74 17.05
C ARG A 301 -23.27 14.20 17.53
N ILE A 302 -23.33 14.76 18.74
CA ILE A 302 -24.51 15.51 19.18
C ILE A 302 -24.43 16.90 18.56
N VAL A 303 -25.24 17.16 17.54
CA VAL A 303 -25.39 18.48 16.92
C VAL A 303 -26.60 19.17 17.55
N CYS A 304 -26.37 20.20 18.36
CA CYS A 304 -27.43 21.04 18.91
C CYS A 304 -27.63 22.26 18.03
N LEU A 305 -28.74 22.31 17.32
CA LEU A 305 -29.15 23.47 16.56
C LEU A 305 -29.88 24.46 17.47
N VAL A 306 -29.29 25.64 17.68
CA VAL A 306 -29.91 26.72 18.47
C VAL A 306 -30.49 27.74 17.51
N LEU A 307 -31.80 27.97 17.61
CA LEU A 307 -32.56 28.80 16.69
C LEU A 307 -33.08 30.06 17.39
N ASP A 308 -32.85 31.22 16.78
CA ASP A 308 -33.40 32.50 17.24
C ASP A 308 -34.90 32.57 16.91
N LYS A 309 -35.73 32.79 17.94
CA LYS A 309 -37.19 32.98 17.81
C LYS A 309 -37.60 34.44 18.08
N SER A 310 -36.71 35.38 17.85
CA SER A 310 -37.01 36.80 17.96
C SER A 310 -37.99 37.26 16.88
N GLY A 311 -38.74 38.32 17.16
CA GLY A 311 -39.75 38.86 16.23
C GLY A 311 -39.18 39.45 14.93
N SER A 312 -37.86 39.50 14.77
CA SER A 312 -37.19 39.90 13.52
C SER A 312 -37.09 38.74 12.51
N MET A 313 -37.32 37.49 12.94
CA MET A 313 -37.39 36.34 12.04
C MET A 313 -38.77 36.28 11.37
N SER A 314 -38.83 36.67 10.10
CA SER A 314 -40.06 36.60 9.30
C SER A 314 -40.45 35.14 8.99
N VAL A 315 -41.74 34.87 8.75
CA VAL A 315 -42.23 33.52 8.43
C VAL A 315 -41.51 32.91 7.21
N SER A 316 -41.22 33.72 6.19
CA SER A 316 -40.45 33.27 5.01
C SER A 316 -38.99 32.88 5.31
N THR A 317 -38.40 33.43 6.38
CA THR A 317 -37.03 33.10 6.81
C THR A 317 -37.00 31.71 7.46
N TRP A 318 -38.05 31.35 8.19
CA TRP A 318 -38.20 30.02 8.77
C TRP A 318 -38.40 28.94 7.71
N ASP A 319 -39.27 29.20 6.73
CA ASP A 319 -39.57 28.24 5.67
C ASP A 319 -38.31 27.91 4.84
N HIS A 320 -37.51 28.92 4.51
CA HIS A 320 -36.23 28.71 3.82
C HIS A 320 -35.22 27.93 4.67
N PHE A 321 -35.09 28.28 5.95
CA PHE A 321 -34.17 27.62 6.86
C PHE A 321 -34.48 26.11 7.02
N PHE A 322 -35.76 25.75 7.18
CA PHE A 322 -36.15 24.35 7.25
C PHE A 322 -36.00 23.63 5.91
N LEU A 323 -36.18 24.33 4.79
CA LEU A 323 -35.94 23.76 3.45
C LEU A 323 -34.45 23.46 3.24
N ASP A 324 -33.54 24.33 3.69
CA ASP A 324 -32.09 24.17 3.55
C ASP A 324 -31.56 23.02 4.41
N ILE A 325 -32.12 22.83 5.63
CA ILE A 325 -31.82 21.66 6.47
C ILE A 325 -32.34 20.38 5.84
N ALA A 326 -33.58 20.36 5.35
CA ALA A 326 -34.19 19.17 4.77
C ALA A 326 -33.52 18.73 3.46
N THR A 327 -32.87 19.66 2.75
CA THR A 327 -32.19 19.40 1.47
C THR A 327 -30.68 19.20 1.60
N GLY A 328 -30.10 19.38 2.80
CA GLY A 328 -28.67 19.20 3.06
C GLY A 328 -27.77 20.25 2.40
N VAL A 329 -28.35 21.37 1.95
CA VAL A 329 -27.62 22.46 1.30
C VAL A 329 -27.22 23.48 2.36
N THR A 330 -26.10 23.27 3.03
CA THR A 330 -25.52 24.31 3.91
C THR A 330 -24.58 25.18 3.08
N GLY A 331 -25.10 26.31 2.58
CA GLY A 331 -24.30 27.40 2.04
C GLY A 331 -24.29 28.58 3.01
N TYR A 332 -23.30 28.62 3.91
CA TYR A 332 -22.81 29.84 4.58
C TYR A 332 -21.33 29.69 4.89
#